data_AF-A0AAX2EJV6-F1
#
_entry.id   AF-A0AAX2EJV6-F1
#
_cell.length_a   1.000
_cell.length_b   1.000
_cell.length_c   1.000
_cell.angle_alpha   90.00
_cell.angle_beta   90.00
_cell.angle_gamma   90.00
#
_symmetry.space_group_name_H-M   'P 1'
#
loop_
_entity.id
_entity.type
_entity.pdbx_description
1 polymer ?
#
loop_
_entity_poly.entity_id
_entity_poly.type
_entity_poly.pdbx_seq_one_letter_code
_entity_poly.pdbx_strand_id
1 'polypeptide(L)'
;MNKLETLRQFLKENIDDFEPSSSIGTSFSNPDFNLLPRDFMSFAKTELEKMKASENNLIHILNCLSHLKRAIDCQIDVFLHQLNLYNIIRKKNLKIDKKLEFLKNIGIIESSSISRLNAIRNKMEHHYKIPDIIEIEVYYDLVNAVVSLIESNIFIFLYNCEVQIELMNGYYKWFNLEYRFNQPGMVFKVSHEDKNRDFSITVNVSEQLEFAYYIKTLLILGRLGFQNNDVIREELFL
;
A
#
# COMPACT_ATOMS: atom_id res chain seq x y z
N MET A 1 -13.97 -15.54 -17.98
CA MET A 1 -12.59 -15.77 -17.54
C MET A 1 -12.40 -15.10 -16.20
N ASN A 2 -11.98 -15.85 -15.16
CA ASN A 2 -11.69 -15.26 -13.86
C ASN A 2 -10.32 -14.56 -13.94
N LYS A 3 -10.32 -13.22 -13.97
CA LYS A 3 -9.10 -12.42 -14.23
C LYS A 3 -8.02 -12.67 -13.18
N LEU A 4 -8.41 -12.73 -11.91
CA LEU A 4 -7.50 -13.01 -10.80
C LEU A 4 -6.85 -14.38 -10.96
N GLU A 5 -7.64 -15.43 -11.21
CA GLU A 5 -7.08 -16.77 -11.40
C GLU A 5 -6.20 -16.87 -12.65
N THR A 6 -6.52 -16.12 -13.71
CA THR A 6 -5.65 -16.10 -14.90
C THR A 6 -4.26 -15.53 -14.60
N LEU A 7 -4.18 -14.38 -13.93
CA LEU A 7 -2.88 -13.82 -13.53
C LEU A 7 -2.17 -14.75 -12.52
N ARG A 8 -2.89 -15.23 -11.50
CA ARG A 8 -2.33 -16.10 -10.47
C ARG A 8 -1.73 -17.38 -11.06
N GLN A 9 -2.46 -18.06 -11.95
CA GLN A 9 -1.99 -19.29 -12.56
C GLN A 9 -0.79 -19.03 -13.48
N PHE A 10 -0.84 -17.96 -14.27
CA PHE A 10 0.29 -17.56 -15.11
C PHE A 10 1.56 -17.34 -14.27
N LEU A 11 1.47 -16.62 -13.14
CA LEU A 11 2.61 -16.39 -12.26
C LEU A 11 3.13 -17.72 -11.68
N LYS A 12 2.24 -18.60 -11.19
CA LYS A 12 2.65 -19.90 -10.62
C LYS A 12 3.42 -20.77 -11.60
N GLU A 13 2.99 -20.78 -12.85
CA GLU A 13 3.57 -21.63 -13.89
C GLU A 13 4.92 -21.11 -14.42
N ASN A 14 5.19 -19.81 -14.30
CA ASN A 14 6.29 -19.19 -15.04
C ASN A 14 7.30 -18.43 -14.17
N ILE A 15 7.08 -18.29 -12.85
CA ILE A 15 7.92 -17.45 -11.99
C ILE A 15 9.41 -17.85 -11.97
N ASP A 16 9.72 -19.13 -12.17
CA ASP A 16 11.11 -19.60 -12.25
C ASP A 16 11.83 -19.19 -13.53
N ASP A 17 11.07 -18.85 -14.57
CA ASP A 17 11.59 -18.45 -15.87
C ASP A 17 11.65 -16.92 -16.03
N PHE A 18 11.32 -16.16 -14.98
CA PHE A 18 11.24 -14.70 -15.03
C PHE A 18 12.61 -14.06 -15.00
N GLU A 19 12.91 -13.30 -16.06
CA GLU A 19 14.07 -12.42 -16.11
C GLU A 19 13.59 -10.96 -16.11
N PRO A 20 13.97 -10.15 -15.09
CA PRO A 20 13.62 -8.73 -15.08
C PRO A 20 14.16 -8.03 -16.34
N SER A 21 13.27 -7.40 -17.11
CA SER A 21 13.65 -6.73 -18.37
C SER A 21 13.64 -5.22 -18.20
N SER A 22 12.47 -4.62 -17.97
CA SER A 22 12.36 -3.16 -17.81
C SER A 22 11.23 -2.76 -16.87
N SER A 23 11.34 -1.57 -16.29
CA SER A 23 10.27 -0.91 -15.57
C SER A 23 10.07 0.51 -16.08
N ILE A 24 8.83 1.00 -15.98
CA ILE A 24 8.50 2.39 -16.27
C ILE A 24 7.95 3.01 -14.99
N GLY A 25 8.51 4.17 -14.66
CA GLY A 25 8.07 5.00 -13.56
C GLY A 25 7.28 6.21 -14.02
N THR A 26 6.66 6.87 -13.05
CA THR A 26 5.97 8.13 -13.22
C THR A 26 6.28 9.04 -12.04
N SER A 27 5.93 10.32 -12.17
CA SER A 27 5.97 11.28 -11.07
C SER A 27 4.59 11.86 -10.86
N PHE A 28 4.18 11.92 -9.60
CA PHE A 28 2.98 12.60 -9.17
C PHE A 28 3.35 13.68 -8.18
N SER A 29 2.65 14.81 -8.27
CA SER A 29 2.76 15.83 -7.24
C SER A 29 2.16 15.31 -5.94
N ASN A 30 2.65 15.85 -4.82
CA ASN A 30 1.94 15.71 -3.57
C ASN A 30 0.50 16.26 -3.71
N PRO A 31 -0.44 15.73 -2.92
CA PRO A 31 -1.77 16.33 -2.85
C PRO A 31 -1.67 17.78 -2.36
N ASP A 32 -2.62 18.61 -2.78
CA ASP A 32 -2.77 20.00 -2.32
C ASP A 32 -3.35 20.04 -0.90
N PHE A 33 -2.56 19.56 0.06
CA PHE A 33 -2.86 19.56 1.48
C PHE A 33 -1.98 20.60 2.17
N ASN A 34 -2.58 21.40 3.06
CA ASN A 34 -1.81 22.35 3.88
C ASN A 34 -0.88 21.67 4.89
N LEU A 35 -1.23 20.45 5.31
CA LEU A 35 -0.47 19.64 6.26
C LEU A 35 -0.32 18.23 5.70
N LEU A 36 0.87 17.67 5.87
CA LEU A 36 1.24 16.35 5.43
C LEU A 36 1.46 15.40 6.63
N PRO A 37 1.57 14.09 6.38
CA PRO A 37 1.69 13.08 7.45
C PRO A 37 2.86 13.35 8.40
N ARG A 38 4.01 13.78 7.87
CA ARG A 38 5.20 14.10 8.65
C ARG A 38 5.04 15.34 9.53
N ASP A 39 4.18 16.30 9.16
CA ASP A 39 3.85 17.42 10.03
C ASP A 39 3.10 16.94 11.27
N PHE A 40 2.10 16.08 11.09
CA PHE A 40 1.37 15.47 12.21
C PHE A 40 2.28 14.62 13.09
N MET A 41 3.22 13.87 12.52
CA MET A 41 4.23 13.14 13.30
C MET A 41 5.11 14.08 14.13
N SER A 42 5.53 15.21 13.56
CA SER A 42 6.31 16.23 14.27
C SER A 42 5.51 16.80 15.45
N PHE A 43 4.24 17.14 15.24
CA PHE A 43 3.36 17.61 16.32
C PHE A 43 3.18 16.56 17.42
N ALA A 44 2.97 15.28 17.05
CA ALA A 44 2.86 14.19 18.01
C ALA A 44 4.13 14.04 18.87
N LYS A 45 5.31 14.17 18.24
CA LYS A 45 6.60 14.11 18.94
C LYS A 45 6.75 15.26 19.95
N THR A 46 6.40 16.49 19.55
CA THR A 46 6.42 17.64 20.45
C THR A 46 5.51 17.44 21.66
N GLU A 47 4.30 16.89 21.46
CA GLU A 47 3.40 16.60 22.58
C GLU A 47 3.95 15.51 23.49
N LEU A 48 4.58 14.46 22.93
CA LEU A 48 5.24 13.42 23.71
C LEU A 48 6.39 13.95 24.59
N GLU A 49 7.20 14.87 24.06
CA GLU A 49 8.26 15.54 24.83
C GLU A 49 7.69 16.38 25.98
N LYS A 50 6.59 17.10 25.74
CA LYS A 50 5.91 17.89 26.80
C LYS A 50 5.26 17.03 27.89
N MET A 51 4.74 15.85 27.56
CA MET A 51 4.19 14.91 28.55
C MET A 51 5.22 14.52 29.62
N LYS A 52 6.49 14.39 29.22
CA LYS A 52 7.59 14.00 30.12
C LYS A 52 8.02 15.15 31.06
N ALA A 53 7.75 16.40 30.66
CA ALA A 53 8.20 17.60 31.35
C ALA A 53 7.14 18.24 32.26
N SER A 54 5.87 17.80 32.20
CA SER A 54 4.74 18.44 32.89
C SER A 54 4.07 17.50 33.88
N GLU A 55 3.73 17.99 35.07
CA GLU A 55 2.88 17.28 36.05
C GLU A 55 1.42 17.11 35.54
N ASN A 56 0.96 17.99 34.64
CA ASN A 56 -0.34 17.87 33.98
C ASN A 56 -0.14 17.48 32.51
N ASN A 57 -0.08 16.17 32.26
CA ASN A 57 0.24 15.60 30.96
C ASN A 57 -1.01 15.23 30.12
N LEU A 58 -2.22 15.31 30.68
CA LEU A 58 -3.44 14.80 30.02
C LEU A 58 -3.73 15.48 28.69
N ILE A 59 -3.63 16.81 28.63
CA ILE A 59 -3.84 17.58 27.38
C ILE A 59 -2.87 17.12 26.29
N HIS A 60 -1.60 16.88 26.67
CA HIS A 60 -0.56 16.45 25.74
C HIS A 60 -0.80 15.01 25.28
N ILE A 61 -1.24 14.12 26.17
CA ILE A 61 -1.67 12.75 25.83
C ILE A 61 -2.74 12.78 24.73
N LEU A 62 -3.81 13.54 24.97
CA LEU A 62 -4.93 13.64 24.02
C LEU A 62 -4.51 14.22 22.67
N ASN A 63 -3.69 15.28 22.68
CA ASN A 63 -3.19 15.90 21.46
C ASN A 63 -2.29 14.95 20.67
N CYS A 64 -1.33 14.30 21.31
CA CYS A 64 -0.42 13.36 20.66
C CYS A 64 -1.19 12.25 19.95
N LEU A 65 -2.15 11.63 20.63
CA LEU A 65 -3.00 10.59 20.06
C LEU A 65 -3.82 11.11 18.86
N SER A 66 -4.36 12.33 18.97
CA SER A 66 -5.06 12.97 17.86
C SER A 66 -4.14 13.24 16.66
N HIS A 67 -2.89 13.62 16.89
CA HIS A 67 -1.91 13.85 15.83
C HIS A 67 -1.49 12.53 15.17
N LEU A 68 -1.22 11.48 15.94
CA LEU A 68 -0.88 10.15 15.42
C LEU A 68 -2.00 9.58 14.53
N LYS A 69 -3.27 9.74 14.94
CA LYS A 69 -4.41 9.36 14.11
C LYS A 69 -4.42 10.11 12.77
N ARG A 70 -4.28 11.44 12.82
CA ARG A 70 -4.25 12.28 11.61
C ARG A 70 -3.07 11.95 10.70
N ALA A 71 -1.92 11.57 11.26
CA ALA A 71 -0.76 11.14 10.48
C ALA A 71 -1.09 9.90 9.63
N ILE A 72 -1.73 8.88 10.22
CA ILE A 72 -2.15 7.67 9.50
C ILE A 72 -3.21 8.00 8.45
N ASP A 73 -4.28 8.68 8.85
CA ASP A 73 -5.39 9.02 7.94
C ASP A 73 -4.87 9.81 6.73
N CYS A 74 -4.02 10.82 6.98
CA CYS A 74 -3.40 11.64 5.95
C CYS A 74 -2.44 10.81 5.07
N GLN A 75 -1.62 9.92 5.64
CA GLN A 75 -0.69 9.11 4.86
C GLN A 75 -1.40 8.17 3.88
N ILE A 76 -2.52 7.59 4.33
CA ILE A 76 -3.35 6.75 3.47
C ILE A 76 -3.97 7.60 2.35
N ASP A 77 -4.44 8.80 2.66
CA ASP A 77 -4.97 9.72 1.64
C ASP A 77 -3.91 10.19 0.64
N VAL A 78 -2.68 10.43 1.10
CA VAL A 78 -1.52 10.68 0.22
C VAL A 78 -1.29 9.47 -0.70
N PHE A 79 -1.21 8.25 -0.17
CA PHE A 79 -1.03 7.04 -0.98
C PHE A 79 -2.12 6.90 -2.05
N LEU A 80 -3.39 7.06 -1.67
CA LEU A 80 -4.52 7.00 -2.59
C LEU A 80 -4.51 8.13 -3.62
N HIS A 81 -3.95 9.30 -3.28
CA HIS A 81 -3.72 10.38 -4.24
C HIS A 81 -2.67 9.98 -5.28
N GLN A 82 -1.58 9.35 -4.87
CA GLN A 82 -0.54 8.85 -5.80
C GLN A 82 -1.09 7.81 -6.78
N LEU A 83 -2.11 7.04 -6.39
CA LEU A 83 -2.83 6.11 -7.28
C LEU A 83 -3.89 6.82 -8.15
N ASN A 84 -4.07 8.14 -8.04
CA ASN A 84 -5.19 8.87 -8.64
C ASN A 84 -6.59 8.33 -8.19
N LEU A 85 -6.67 7.75 -6.99
CA LEU A 85 -7.90 7.20 -6.40
C LEU A 85 -8.54 8.11 -5.36
N TYR A 86 -7.82 9.12 -4.85
CA TYR A 86 -8.27 9.98 -3.75
C TYR A 86 -9.66 10.59 -3.99
N ASN A 87 -9.90 11.16 -5.17
CA ASN A 87 -11.19 11.77 -5.51
C ASN A 87 -12.34 10.76 -5.59
N ILE A 88 -12.07 9.53 -6.05
CA ILE A 88 -13.07 8.44 -6.12
C ILE A 88 -13.48 8.04 -4.69
N ILE A 89 -12.49 7.90 -3.81
CA ILE A 89 -12.67 7.44 -2.43
C ILE A 89 -13.35 8.53 -1.58
N ARG A 90 -12.95 9.80 -1.76
CA ARG A 90 -13.58 10.95 -1.09
C ARG A 90 -15.06 11.07 -1.45
N LYS A 91 -15.43 10.93 -2.73
CA LYS A 91 -16.84 10.95 -3.18
C LYS A 91 -17.68 9.84 -2.54
N LYS A 92 -17.08 8.68 -2.27
CA LYS A 92 -17.74 7.54 -1.62
C LYS A 92 -17.75 7.62 -0.09
N ASN A 93 -17.12 8.64 0.51
CA ASN A 93 -16.95 8.80 1.95
C ASN A 93 -16.45 7.51 2.64
N LEU A 94 -15.43 6.88 2.05
CA LEU A 94 -14.94 5.59 2.52
C LEU A 94 -14.31 5.72 3.91
N LYS A 95 -14.77 4.91 4.86
CA LYS A 95 -14.26 4.88 6.23
C LYS A 95 -12.82 4.37 6.28
N ILE A 96 -12.08 4.81 7.30
CA ILE A 96 -10.69 4.42 7.55
C ILE A 96 -10.47 2.90 7.55
N ASP A 97 -11.38 2.13 8.17
CA ASP A 97 -11.25 0.67 8.24
C ASP A 97 -11.22 0.02 6.85
N LYS A 98 -11.99 0.57 5.90
CA LYS A 98 -12.01 0.10 4.50
C LYS A 98 -10.76 0.52 3.72
N LYS A 99 -10.17 1.68 4.04
CA LYS A 99 -8.89 2.08 3.45
C LYS A 99 -7.74 1.20 3.97
N LEU A 100 -7.76 0.87 5.27
CA LEU A 100 -6.81 -0.08 5.87
C LEU A 100 -6.97 -1.49 5.31
N GLU A 101 -8.21 -1.94 5.10
CA GLU A 101 -8.50 -3.22 4.43
C GLU A 101 -7.93 -3.25 3.01
N PHE A 102 -8.02 -2.14 2.25
CA PHE A 102 -7.37 -2.05 0.94
C PHE A 102 -5.85 -2.17 1.05
N LEU A 103 -5.19 -1.43 1.96
CA LEU A 103 -3.75 -1.53 2.19
C LEU A 103 -3.29 -2.95 2.58
N LYS A 104 -4.12 -3.65 3.37
CA LYS A 104 -3.91 -5.06 3.69
C LYS A 104 -4.00 -5.94 2.45
N ASN A 105 -5.06 -5.77 1.66
CA ASN A 105 -5.31 -6.61 0.49
C ASN A 105 -4.23 -6.43 -0.59
N ILE A 106 -3.61 -5.24 -0.67
CA ILE A 106 -2.46 -5.00 -1.58
C ILE A 106 -1.10 -5.38 -0.97
N GLY A 107 -1.05 -5.88 0.27
CA GLY A 107 0.17 -6.36 0.91
C GLY A 107 1.10 -5.28 1.50
N ILE A 108 0.61 -4.06 1.73
CA ILE A 108 1.42 -3.00 2.36
C ILE A 108 1.41 -3.11 3.88
N ILE A 109 0.27 -3.45 4.49
CA ILE A 109 0.14 -3.50 5.95
C ILE A 109 -0.43 -4.83 6.41
N GLU A 110 0.25 -5.45 7.37
CA GLU A 110 -0.22 -6.67 8.01
C GLU A 110 -1.46 -6.47 8.89
N SER A 111 -2.28 -7.52 8.98
CA SER A 111 -3.50 -7.52 9.81
C SER A 111 -3.24 -7.27 11.29
N SER A 112 -2.09 -7.74 11.79
CA SER A 112 -1.64 -7.56 13.18
C SER A 112 -1.35 -6.09 13.48
N SER A 113 -0.71 -5.36 12.57
CA SER A 113 -0.45 -3.93 12.67
C SER A 113 -1.75 -3.13 12.69
N ILE A 114 -2.69 -3.43 11.79
CA ILE A 114 -4.02 -2.81 11.77
C ILE A 114 -4.77 -3.05 13.09
N SER A 115 -4.72 -4.28 13.60
CA SER A 115 -5.39 -4.65 14.85
C SER A 115 -4.82 -3.88 16.05
N ARG A 116 -3.50 -3.71 16.12
CA ARG A 116 -2.83 -2.92 17.16
C ARG A 116 -3.19 -1.43 17.09
N LEU A 117 -3.19 -0.85 15.88
CA LEU A 117 -3.62 0.54 15.66
C LEU A 117 -5.06 0.75 16.16
N ASN A 118 -5.96 -0.17 15.79
CA ASN A 118 -7.37 -0.10 16.18
C ASN A 118 -7.58 -0.32 17.69
N ALA A 119 -6.82 -1.20 18.33
CA ALA A 119 -6.95 -1.47 19.77
C ALA A 119 -6.70 -0.20 20.61
N ILE A 120 -5.64 0.54 20.29
CA ILE A 120 -5.27 1.77 21.00
C ILE A 120 -6.30 2.87 20.72
N ARG A 121 -6.73 3.02 19.46
CA ARG A 121 -7.81 3.95 19.08
C ARG A 121 -9.12 3.65 19.83
N ASN A 122 -9.53 2.38 19.88
CA ASN A 122 -10.77 1.96 20.53
C ASN A 122 -10.75 2.20 22.06
N LYS A 123 -9.61 1.95 22.72
CA LYS A 123 -9.42 2.23 24.15
C LYS A 123 -9.69 3.72 24.46
N MET A 124 -9.28 4.60 23.56
CA MET A 124 -9.49 6.04 23.66
C MET A 124 -10.91 6.49 23.32
N GLU A 125 -11.36 6.14 22.12
CA GLU A 125 -12.58 6.70 21.52
C GLU A 125 -13.87 6.07 22.08
N HIS A 126 -13.78 4.84 22.58
CA HIS A 126 -14.96 4.06 22.99
C HIS A 126 -14.92 3.64 24.46
N HIS A 127 -13.74 3.42 25.04
CA HIS A 127 -13.63 3.08 26.46
C HIS A 127 -13.28 4.26 27.36
N TYR A 128 -12.98 5.44 26.78
CA TYR A 128 -12.63 6.67 27.50
C TYR A 128 -11.51 6.47 28.53
N LYS A 129 -10.58 5.53 28.26
CA LYS A 129 -9.45 5.21 29.13
C LYS A 129 -8.20 5.93 28.64
N ILE A 130 -7.54 6.65 29.55
CA ILE A 130 -6.26 7.31 29.28
C ILE A 130 -5.17 6.21 29.20
N PRO A 131 -4.38 6.12 28.12
CA PRO A 131 -3.28 5.17 28.01
C PRO A 131 -2.10 5.70 28.82
N ASP A 132 -1.24 4.81 29.30
CA ASP A 132 -0.01 5.25 29.93
C ASP A 132 1.02 5.77 28.90
N ILE A 133 2.06 6.44 29.39
CA ILE A 133 3.08 7.06 28.52
C ILE A 133 3.80 6.00 27.68
N ILE A 134 4.07 4.81 28.23
CA ILE A 134 4.77 3.73 27.52
C ILE A 134 3.90 3.23 26.36
N GLU A 135 2.60 3.06 26.58
CA GLU A 135 1.64 2.70 25.53
C GLU A 135 1.63 3.75 24.40
N ILE A 136 1.75 5.05 24.71
CA ILE A 136 1.77 6.13 23.72
C ILE A 136 3.09 6.14 22.94
N GLU A 137 4.23 5.90 23.59
CA GLU A 137 5.53 5.78 22.91
C GLU A 137 5.53 4.62 21.92
N VAL A 138 5.04 3.45 22.35
CA VAL A 138 4.89 2.29 21.46
C VAL A 138 3.95 2.59 20.29
N TYR A 139 2.87 3.35 20.54
CA TYR A 139 1.96 3.76 19.49
C TYR A 139 2.61 4.73 18.50
N TYR A 140 3.38 5.70 18.99
CA TYR A 140 4.15 6.64 18.17
C TYR A 140 5.10 5.89 17.24
N ASP A 141 5.86 4.94 17.76
CA ASP A 141 6.81 4.14 16.98
C ASP A 141 6.10 3.28 15.92
N LEU A 142 4.97 2.67 16.29
CA LEU A 142 4.15 1.90 15.36
C LEU A 142 3.61 2.78 14.22
N VAL A 143 3.06 3.95 14.55
CA VAL A 143 2.55 4.90 13.54
C VAL A 143 3.70 5.36 12.64
N ASN A 144 4.86 5.71 13.20
CA ASN A 144 6.02 6.12 12.44
C ASN A 144 6.50 5.03 11.47
N ALA A 145 6.52 3.77 11.92
CA ALA A 145 6.86 2.63 11.07
C ALA A 145 5.85 2.45 9.93
N VAL A 146 4.54 2.55 10.21
CA VAL A 146 3.49 2.46 9.19
C VAL A 146 3.59 3.60 8.18
N VAL A 147 3.80 4.83 8.63
CA VAL A 147 3.97 5.99 7.73
C VAL A 147 5.15 5.76 6.79
N SER A 148 6.29 5.36 7.35
CA SER A 148 7.52 5.11 6.58
C SER A 148 7.34 3.94 5.60
N LEU A 149 6.65 2.88 6.00
CA LEU A 149 6.34 1.73 5.15
C LEU A 149 5.47 2.13 3.95
N ILE A 150 4.43 2.94 4.18
CA ILE A 150 3.58 3.44 3.08
C ILE A 150 4.41 4.34 2.15
N GLU A 151 5.24 5.24 2.68
CA GLU A 151 6.13 6.08 1.87
C GLU A 151 7.07 5.23 0.99
N SER A 152 7.72 4.21 1.54
CA SER A 152 8.57 3.30 0.76
C SER A 152 7.79 2.60 -0.36
N ASN A 153 6.55 2.18 -0.08
CA ASN A 153 5.71 1.55 -1.11
C ASN A 153 5.19 2.54 -2.15
N ILE A 154 4.99 3.82 -1.81
CA ILE A 154 4.73 4.90 -2.79
C ILE A 154 5.90 4.97 -3.77
N PHE A 155 7.14 5.00 -3.25
CA PHE A 155 8.32 5.05 -4.11
C PHE A 155 8.41 3.83 -5.03
N ILE A 156 8.30 2.62 -4.48
CA ILE A 156 8.34 1.38 -5.28
C ILE A 156 7.28 1.42 -6.37
N PHE A 157 6.05 1.80 -6.04
CA PHE A 157 4.96 1.91 -7.00
C PHE A 157 5.24 2.96 -8.08
N LEU A 158 5.66 4.18 -7.71
CA LEU A 158 5.88 5.25 -8.67
C LEU A 158 7.05 4.96 -9.61
N TYR A 159 8.09 4.25 -9.16
CA TYR A 159 9.21 3.84 -10.02
C TYR A 159 8.91 2.59 -10.85
N ASN A 160 7.86 1.83 -10.51
CA ASN A 160 7.50 0.57 -11.17
C ASN A 160 5.99 0.52 -11.43
N CYS A 161 5.41 1.61 -11.93
CA CYS A 161 3.98 1.63 -12.26
C CYS A 161 3.67 0.77 -13.48
N GLU A 162 4.70 0.36 -14.21
CA GLU A 162 4.66 -0.72 -15.19
C GLU A 162 5.94 -1.57 -15.07
N VAL A 163 5.78 -2.88 -15.13
CA VAL A 163 6.87 -3.86 -15.12
C VAL A 163 6.74 -4.79 -16.31
N GLN A 164 7.82 -4.95 -17.05
CA GLN A 164 7.96 -5.92 -18.13
C GLN A 164 9.00 -6.96 -17.75
N ILE A 165 8.62 -8.23 -17.90
CA ILE A 165 9.45 -9.38 -17.55
C ILE A 165 9.52 -10.28 -18.78
N GLU A 166 10.74 -10.70 -19.12
CA GLU A 166 11.00 -11.70 -20.15
C GLU A 166 10.87 -13.10 -19.56
N LEU A 167 10.46 -14.06 -20.40
CA LEU A 167 10.30 -15.45 -19.98
C LEU A 167 11.28 -16.36 -20.73
N MET A 168 12.08 -17.14 -20.00
CA MET A 168 13.12 -18.03 -20.55
C MET A 168 12.62 -19.46 -20.82
N ASN A 169 11.36 -19.64 -21.20
CA ASN A 169 10.76 -20.95 -21.46
C ASN A 169 10.47 -21.27 -22.94
N GLY A 170 10.80 -20.34 -23.85
CA GLY A 170 10.65 -20.52 -25.30
C GLY A 170 9.20 -20.58 -25.80
N TYR A 171 8.22 -20.35 -24.92
CA TYR A 171 6.80 -20.28 -25.29
C TYR A 171 6.26 -18.85 -25.22
N TYR A 172 6.60 -18.15 -24.15
CA TYR A 172 6.30 -16.73 -23.97
C TYR A 172 7.53 -15.88 -24.27
N LYS A 173 7.32 -14.71 -24.84
CA LYS A 173 8.38 -13.70 -25.03
C LYS A 173 8.53 -12.84 -23.77
N TRP A 174 7.43 -12.21 -23.37
CA TRP A 174 7.39 -11.34 -22.21
C TRP A 174 5.96 -11.25 -21.68
N PHE A 175 5.84 -10.84 -20.42
CA PHE A 175 4.59 -10.30 -19.90
C PHE A 175 4.80 -8.90 -19.33
N ASN A 176 3.71 -8.15 -19.26
CA ASN A 176 3.70 -6.78 -18.79
C ASN A 176 2.53 -6.56 -17.83
N LEU A 177 2.79 -5.90 -16.71
CA LEU A 177 1.78 -5.47 -15.76
C LEU A 177 1.86 -3.95 -15.58
N GLU A 178 0.79 -3.24 -15.91
CA GLU A 178 0.75 -1.77 -16.03
C GLU A 178 -0.40 -1.20 -15.19
N TYR A 179 -0.12 -0.14 -14.44
CA TYR A 179 -1.12 0.71 -13.79
C TYR A 179 -1.48 1.90 -14.69
N ARG A 180 -2.77 2.10 -14.95
CA ARG A 180 -3.28 3.24 -15.73
C ARG A 180 -3.77 4.35 -14.82
N PHE A 181 -3.24 5.57 -14.96
CA PHE A 181 -3.65 6.69 -14.11
C PHE A 181 -4.88 7.44 -14.60
N ASN A 182 -5.06 7.63 -15.91
CA ASN A 182 -6.18 8.42 -16.47
C ASN A 182 -7.54 7.75 -16.24
N GLN A 183 -7.57 6.42 -16.33
CA GLN A 183 -8.67 5.57 -15.90
C GLN A 183 -8.06 4.54 -14.96
N PRO A 184 -8.04 4.83 -13.64
CA PRO A 184 -7.46 3.95 -12.62
C PRO A 184 -7.84 2.49 -12.86
N GLY A 185 -6.82 1.65 -13.05
CA GLY A 185 -7.01 0.28 -13.49
C GLY A 185 -5.68 -0.41 -13.76
N MET A 186 -5.74 -1.73 -13.88
CA MET A 186 -4.59 -2.57 -14.13
C MET A 186 -4.71 -3.23 -15.50
N VAL A 187 -3.58 -3.41 -16.18
CA VAL A 187 -3.50 -4.12 -17.45
C VAL A 187 -2.43 -5.18 -17.36
N PHE A 188 -2.81 -6.41 -17.65
CA PHE A 188 -1.92 -7.55 -17.75
C PHE A 188 -1.86 -7.99 -19.21
N LYS A 189 -0.69 -7.96 -19.83
CA LYS A 189 -0.46 -8.36 -21.22
C LYS A 189 0.55 -9.49 -21.26
N VAL A 190 0.33 -10.47 -22.13
CA VAL A 190 1.28 -11.55 -22.39
C VAL A 190 1.53 -11.62 -23.89
N SER A 191 2.80 -11.70 -24.24
CA SER A 191 3.28 -11.86 -25.61
C SER A 191 3.87 -13.25 -25.78
N HIS A 192 3.45 -13.94 -26.83
CA HIS A 192 3.90 -15.28 -27.17
C HIS A 192 4.95 -15.26 -28.28
N GLU A 193 5.64 -16.38 -28.45
CA GLU A 193 6.46 -16.56 -29.66
C GLU A 193 5.62 -16.48 -30.94
N ASP A 194 4.45 -17.15 -30.93
CA ASP A 194 3.38 -17.01 -31.92
C ASP A 194 2.44 -15.84 -31.55
N LYS A 195 2.60 -14.70 -32.23
CA LYS A 195 1.83 -13.46 -31.98
C LYS A 195 0.31 -13.62 -32.01
N ASN A 196 -0.22 -14.66 -32.66
CA ASN A 196 -1.67 -14.89 -32.69
C ASN A 196 -2.24 -15.34 -31.33
N ARG A 197 -1.37 -15.67 -30.38
CA ARG A 197 -1.73 -16.09 -29.02
C ARG A 197 -1.62 -14.98 -27.98
N ASP A 198 -1.12 -13.81 -28.37
CA ASP A 198 -1.01 -12.65 -27.49
C ASP A 198 -2.37 -12.32 -26.87
N PHE A 199 -2.36 -11.99 -25.58
CA PHE A 199 -3.59 -11.62 -24.89
C PHE A 199 -3.37 -10.47 -23.91
N SER A 200 -4.49 -9.80 -23.59
CA SER A 200 -4.52 -8.67 -22.67
C SER A 200 -5.77 -8.74 -21.80
N ILE A 201 -5.60 -8.48 -20.51
CA ILE A 201 -6.66 -8.44 -19.50
C ILE A 201 -6.60 -7.07 -18.83
N THR A 202 -7.74 -6.39 -18.79
CA THR A 202 -7.89 -5.13 -18.05
C THR A 202 -8.77 -5.34 -16.82
N VAL A 203 -8.37 -4.79 -15.68
CA VAL A 203 -9.09 -4.80 -14.41
C VAL A 203 -9.37 -3.37 -13.98
N ASN A 204 -10.63 -3.07 -13.66
CA ASN A 204 -11.03 -1.73 -13.22
C ASN A 204 -11.12 -1.64 -11.69
N VAL A 205 -11.06 -0.44 -11.11
CA VAL A 205 -11.22 -0.22 -9.65
C VAL A 205 -12.51 -0.81 -9.07
N SER A 206 -13.57 -0.96 -9.88
CA SER A 206 -14.83 -1.57 -9.45
C SER A 206 -14.68 -3.07 -9.12
N GLU A 207 -13.70 -3.74 -9.73
CA GLU A 207 -13.36 -5.16 -9.53
C GLU A 207 -12.38 -5.25 -8.34
N GLN A 208 -12.88 -4.96 -7.13
CA GLN A 208 -12.03 -4.62 -5.97
C GLN A 208 -11.01 -5.70 -5.60
N LEU A 209 -11.39 -6.98 -5.68
CA LEU A 209 -10.52 -8.10 -5.30
C LEU A 209 -9.41 -8.30 -6.34
N GLU A 210 -9.79 -8.31 -7.62
CA GLU A 210 -8.89 -8.40 -8.75
C GLU A 210 -7.93 -7.20 -8.75
N PHE A 211 -8.45 -5.99 -8.58
CA PHE A 211 -7.66 -4.76 -8.60
C PHE A 211 -6.63 -4.75 -7.48
N ALA A 212 -7.02 -5.12 -6.26
CA ALA A 212 -6.10 -5.22 -5.14
C ALA A 212 -5.01 -6.29 -5.39
N TYR A 213 -5.40 -7.46 -5.91
CA TYR A 213 -4.44 -8.53 -6.22
C TYR A 213 -3.43 -8.13 -7.29
N TYR A 214 -3.88 -7.42 -8.33
CA TYR A 214 -3.00 -6.95 -9.40
C TYR A 214 -2.04 -5.87 -8.89
N ILE A 215 -2.47 -4.94 -8.03
CA ILE A 215 -1.57 -3.96 -7.40
C ILE A 215 -0.55 -4.68 -6.50
N LYS A 216 -1.00 -5.63 -5.67
CA LYS A 216 -0.11 -6.45 -4.83
C LYS A 216 0.98 -7.10 -5.69
N THR A 217 0.55 -7.69 -6.81
CA THR A 217 1.46 -8.34 -7.77
C THR A 217 2.45 -7.34 -8.34
N LEU A 218 2.00 -6.15 -8.78
CA LEU A 218 2.89 -5.11 -9.30
C LEU A 218 3.93 -4.67 -8.26
N LEU A 219 3.52 -4.44 -7.01
CA LEU A 219 4.43 -4.04 -5.92
C LEU A 219 5.51 -5.11 -5.64
N ILE A 220 5.14 -6.38 -5.68
CA ILE A 220 6.05 -7.51 -5.46
C ILE A 220 6.99 -7.67 -6.65
N LEU A 221 6.47 -7.64 -7.87
CA LEU A 221 7.28 -7.73 -9.09
C LEU A 221 8.22 -6.53 -9.28
N GLY A 222 7.86 -5.35 -8.76
CA GLY A 222 8.77 -4.21 -8.69
C GLY A 222 10.00 -4.44 -7.79
N ARG A 223 10.03 -5.56 -7.05
CA ARG A 223 11.15 -6.03 -6.22
C ARG A 223 11.79 -7.32 -6.78
N LEU A 224 11.39 -7.76 -7.97
CA LEU A 224 12.00 -8.90 -8.64
C LEU A 224 13.52 -8.67 -8.76
N GLY A 225 14.31 -9.71 -8.47
CA GLY A 225 15.78 -9.62 -8.42
C GLY A 225 16.37 -9.19 -7.07
N PHE A 226 15.56 -8.67 -6.14
CA PHE A 226 15.99 -8.40 -4.75
C PHE A 226 15.54 -9.48 -3.76
N GLN A 227 14.51 -10.26 -4.10
CA GLN A 227 13.95 -11.32 -3.27
C GLN A 227 14.08 -12.68 -3.96
N ASN A 228 14.18 -13.75 -3.17
CA ASN A 228 14.12 -15.12 -3.67
C ASN A 228 12.69 -15.43 -4.17
N ASN A 229 12.57 -16.15 -5.29
CA ASN A 229 11.31 -16.62 -5.85
C ASN A 229 10.42 -17.34 -4.82
N ASP A 230 10.98 -18.05 -3.85
CA ASP A 230 10.19 -18.71 -2.80
C ASP A 230 9.46 -17.70 -1.90
N VAL A 231 10.10 -16.58 -1.55
CA VAL A 231 9.48 -15.50 -0.79
C VAL A 231 8.38 -14.83 -1.63
N ILE A 232 8.64 -14.62 -2.93
CA ILE A 232 7.64 -14.07 -3.85
C ILE A 232 6.42 -14.99 -3.96
N ARG A 233 6.61 -16.31 -3.99
CA ARG A 233 5.53 -17.31 -3.98
C ARG A 233 4.70 -17.23 -2.71
N GLU A 234 5.35 -17.17 -1.56
CA GLU A 234 4.67 -17.03 -0.27
C GLU A 234 3.82 -15.76 -0.25
N GLU A 235 4.37 -14.62 -0.69
CA GLU A 235 3.64 -13.37 -0.71
C GLU A 235 2.47 -13.37 -1.72
N LEU A 236 2.59 -14.01 -2.89
CA LEU A 236 1.55 -13.97 -3.94
C LEU A 236 0.47 -15.03 -3.83
N PHE A 237 0.75 -16.18 -3.19
CA PHE A 237 -0.09 -17.37 -3.27
C PHE A 237 -0.60 -17.90 -1.92
N LEU A 238 -0.06 -17.42 -0.80
CA LEU A 238 -0.59 -17.67 0.54
C LEU A 238 -1.47 -16.48 1.01
#